data_AF-A0A7W1U9S9-F1
#
_entry.id   AF-A0A7W1U9S9-F1
#
_cell.length_a   1.000
_cell.length_b   1.000
_cell.length_c   1.000
_cell.angle_alpha   90.00
_cell.angle_beta   90.00
_cell.angle_gamma   90.00
#
_symmetry.space_group_name_H-M   'P 1'
#
loop_
_entity.id
_entity.type
_entity.pdbx_description
1 polymer ?
#
loop_
_entity_poly.entity_id
_entity_poly.type
_entity_poly.pdbx_seq_one_letter_code
_entity_poly.pdbx_strand_id
1 'polypeptide(L)'
;MERDMDVIRALLISKAQGTPEILEAYSNQLLAFHAQLLIDAKWVVGEVTYVHRDGETVPIEYFIERLTMQGHDFLSASRDAGIWNTAKKKVIASAGGWSLDILKQWLKIEAARHLSLPFG
;
A
#
# COMPACT_ATOMS: atom_id res chain seq x y z
N MET A 1 0.78 10.85 11.59
CA MET A 1 0.62 9.38 11.57
C MET A 1 1.76 8.79 10.75
N GLU A 2 2.25 7.60 11.09
CA GLU A 2 3.33 6.95 10.35
C GLU A 2 2.76 6.03 9.26
N ARG A 3 3.51 5.88 8.17
CA ARG A 3 3.12 5.03 7.03
C ARG A 3 3.32 3.55 7.36
N ASP A 4 2.26 2.78 7.25
CA ASP A 4 2.20 1.33 7.42
C ASP A 4 1.94 0.62 6.08
N MET A 5 2.86 -0.27 5.70
CA MET A 5 2.76 -1.01 4.44
C MET A 5 1.79 -2.18 4.46
N ASP A 6 1.55 -2.78 5.63
CA ASP A 6 0.54 -3.82 5.76
C ASP A 6 -0.86 -3.21 5.53
N VAL A 7 -1.11 -1.99 6.05
CA VAL A 7 -2.35 -1.22 5.78
C VAL A 7 -2.46 -0.84 4.30
N ILE A 8 -1.40 -0.28 3.69
CA ILE A 8 -1.37 0.06 2.26
C ILE A 8 -1.70 -1.16 1.39
N ARG A 9 -1.06 -2.30 1.66
CA ARG A 9 -1.30 -3.54 0.93
C ARG A 9 -2.74 -4.03 1.14
N ALA A 10 -3.24 -3.99 2.37
CA ALA A 10 -4.60 -4.43 2.69
C ALA A 10 -5.67 -3.57 2.01
N LEU A 11 -5.50 -2.25 1.90
CA LEU A 11 -6.41 -1.36 1.15
C LEU A 11 -6.45 -1.70 -0.35
N LEU A 12 -5.30 -1.99 -0.96
CA LEU A 12 -5.25 -2.42 -2.36
C LEU A 12 -5.92 -3.78 -2.58
N ILE A 13 -5.73 -4.73 -1.66
CA ILE A 13 -6.42 -6.03 -1.68
C ILE A 13 -7.92 -5.82 -1.53
N SER A 14 -8.35 -5.00 -0.57
CA SER A 14 -9.76 -4.65 -0.34
C SER A 14 -10.43 -4.20 -1.62
N LYS A 15 -9.78 -3.27 -2.33
CA LYS A 15 -10.36 -2.76 -3.57
C LYS A 15 -10.44 -3.80 -4.69
N ALA A 16 -9.50 -4.74 -4.76
CA ALA A 16 -9.44 -5.72 -5.84
C ALA A 16 -10.26 -6.99 -5.61
N GLN A 17 -10.40 -7.42 -4.36
CA GLN A 17 -10.86 -8.78 -4.00
C GLN A 17 -11.91 -8.80 -2.87
N GLY A 18 -12.26 -7.64 -2.31
CA GLY A 18 -13.14 -7.54 -1.14
C GLY A 18 -12.36 -7.29 0.15
N THR A 19 -13.03 -6.70 1.15
CA THR A 19 -12.42 -6.18 2.39
C THR A 19 -11.80 -7.28 3.26
N PRO A 20 -10.48 -7.27 3.48
CA PRO A 20 -9.84 -8.19 4.42
C PRO A 20 -10.21 -7.84 5.86
N GLU A 21 -10.39 -8.86 6.70
CA GLU A 21 -10.74 -8.72 8.13
C GLU A 21 -9.75 -7.83 8.90
N ILE A 22 -8.46 -7.82 8.52
CA ILE A 22 -7.44 -6.98 9.16
C ILE A 22 -7.78 -5.48 9.09
N LEU A 23 -8.57 -5.04 8.10
CA LEU A 23 -8.99 -3.64 7.99
C LEU A 23 -10.00 -3.24 9.07
N GLU A 24 -10.77 -4.19 9.61
CA GLU A 24 -11.75 -3.92 10.67
C GLU A 24 -11.07 -3.59 12.01
N ALA A 25 -9.82 -4.00 12.19
CA ALA A 25 -9.03 -3.71 13.38
C ALA A 25 -8.48 -2.26 13.40
N TYR A 26 -8.58 -1.53 12.29
CA TYR A 26 -8.01 -0.18 12.14
C TYR A 26 -9.10 0.89 12.19
N SER A 27 -8.76 2.07 12.72
CA SER A 27 -9.67 3.21 12.72
C SER A 27 -9.84 3.80 11.32
N ASN A 28 -11.02 4.34 11.01
CA ASN A 28 -11.27 5.03 9.74
C ASN A 28 -10.26 6.15 9.47
N GLN A 29 -9.83 6.88 10.49
CA GLN A 29 -8.79 7.91 10.36
C GLN A 29 -7.45 7.31 9.88
N LEU A 30 -7.05 6.14 10.39
CA LEU A 30 -5.84 5.44 9.93
C LEU A 30 -5.97 4.97 8.50
N LEU A 31 -7.12 4.40 8.14
CA LEU A 31 -7.38 3.94 6.79
C LEU A 31 -7.44 5.12 5.80
N ALA A 32 -8.09 6.22 6.17
CA ALA A 32 -8.20 7.43 5.36
C ALA A 32 -6.85 8.10 5.14
N PHE A 33 -5.99 8.14 6.17
CA PHE A 33 -4.61 8.60 6.03
C PHE A 33 -3.83 7.75 5.00
N HIS A 34 -3.94 6.42 5.03
CA HIS A 34 -3.25 5.56 4.06
C HIS A 34 -3.87 5.61 2.67
N ALA A 35 -5.19 5.79 2.57
CA ALA A 35 -5.88 6.02 1.30
C ALA A 35 -5.40 7.33 0.66
N GLN A 36 -5.22 8.39 1.44
CA GLN A 36 -4.61 9.65 0.96
C GLN A 36 -3.22 9.40 0.36
N LEU A 37 -2.34 8.68 1.05
CA LEU A 37 -1.01 8.36 0.52
C LEU A 37 -1.06 7.56 -0.79
N LEU A 38 -2.02 6.65 -0.94
CA LEU A 38 -2.24 5.89 -2.17
C LEU A 38 -2.71 6.77 -3.34
N ILE A 39 -3.55 7.77 -3.05
CA ILE A 39 -4.03 8.75 -4.02
C ILE A 39 -2.89 9.67 -4.45
N ASP A 40 -2.13 10.20 -3.49
CA ASP A 40 -0.95 11.06 -3.74
C ASP A 40 0.10 10.33 -4.59
N ALA A 41 0.30 9.03 -4.32
CA ALA A 41 1.20 8.17 -5.09
C ALA A 41 0.63 7.73 -6.45
N LYS A 42 -0.63 8.08 -6.78
CA LYS A 42 -1.35 7.68 -8.00
C LYS A 42 -1.48 6.16 -8.17
N TRP A 43 -1.50 5.41 -7.07
CA TRP A 43 -1.74 3.96 -7.09
C TRP A 43 -3.23 3.65 -7.15
N VAL A 44 -4.05 4.57 -6.67
CA VAL A 44 -5.51 4.51 -6.76
C VAL A 44 -6.07 5.83 -7.27
N VAL A 45 -7.31 5.77 -7.77
CA VAL A 45 -8.17 6.94 -7.96
C VAL A 45 -9.24 6.89 -6.88
N GLY A 46 -9.47 8.01 -6.21
CA GLY A 46 -10.41 8.09 -5.11
C GLY A 46 -10.37 9.46 -4.43
N GLU A 47 -11.11 9.57 -3.35
CA GLU A 47 -11.29 10.79 -2.59
C GLU A 47 -11.14 10.52 -1.09
N VAL A 48 -10.73 11.56 -0.36
CA VAL A 48 -10.62 11.55 1.10
C VAL A 48 -11.42 12.74 1.63
N THR A 49 -12.24 12.48 2.64
CA THR A 49 -12.98 13.52 3.35
C THR A 49 -12.18 13.96 4.56
N TYR A 50 -12.12 15.27 4.78
CA TYR A 50 -11.35 15.87 5.85
C TYR A 50 -12.27 16.62 6.83
N VAL A 51 -11.82 16.72 8.07
CA VAL A 51 -12.36 17.67 9.05
C VAL A 51 -11.26 18.61 9.51
N HIS A 52 -11.68 19.81 9.91
CA HIS A 52 -10.80 20.78 10.55
C HIS A 52 -11.09 20.77 12.06
N ARG A 53 -10.09 20.39 12.85
CA ARG A 53 -10.17 20.39 14.32
C ARG A 53 -8.86 20.90 14.89
N ASP A 54 -8.94 21.83 15.84
CA ASP A 54 -7.78 22.39 16.55
C ASP A 54 -6.67 22.95 15.63
N GLY A 55 -7.07 23.51 14.47
CA GLY A 55 -6.14 24.06 13.48
C GLY A 55 -5.50 23.02 12.55
N GLU A 56 -5.85 21.75 12.69
CA GLU A 56 -5.34 20.66 11.86
C GLU A 56 -6.41 20.17 10.86
N THR A 57 -5.95 19.75 9.68
CA THR A 57 -6.80 19.09 8.67
C THR A 57 -6.58 17.59 8.77
N VAL A 58 -7.61 16.86 9.18
CA VAL A 58 -7.52 15.44 9.51
C VAL A 58 -8.36 14.62 8.54
N PRO A 59 -7.80 13.60 7.86
CA PRO A 59 -8.58 12.70 7.02
C PRO A 59 -9.43 11.79 7.91
N ILE A 60 -10.73 11.71 7.67
CA ILE A 60 -11.67 10.95 8.51
C ILE A 60 -12.37 9.83 7.77
N GLU A 61 -12.59 9.97 6.47
CA GLU A 61 -13.29 9.00 5.63
C GLU A 61 -12.61 8.95 4.26
N TYR A 62 -12.79 7.85 3.54
CA TYR A 62 -12.19 7.66 2.23
C TYR A 62 -13.08 6.84 1.30
N PHE A 63 -12.93 7.07 0.00
CA PHE A 63 -13.54 6.26 -1.03
C PHE A 63 -12.50 5.97 -2.12
N ILE A 64 -12.19 4.69 -2.32
CA ILE A 64 -11.33 4.25 -3.42
C ILE A 64 -12.22 3.81 -4.59
N GLU A 65 -12.22 4.61 -5.66
CA GLU A 65 -13.01 4.35 -6.86
C GLU A 65 -12.44 3.18 -7.67
N ARG A 66 -11.12 3.17 -7.91
CA ARG A 66 -10.42 2.11 -8.66
C ARG A 66 -8.92 2.11 -8.41
N LEU A 67 -8.27 1.00 -8.74
CA LEU A 67 -6.82 0.94 -8.85
C LEU A 67 -6.36 1.59 -10.17
N THR A 68 -5.15 2.17 -10.17
CA THR A 68 -4.44 2.51 -11.41
C THR A 68 -3.61 1.31 -11.88
N MET A 69 -3.04 1.39 -13.09
CA MET A 69 -2.09 0.37 -13.57
C MET A 69 -0.92 0.18 -12.59
N GLN A 70 -0.44 1.27 -11.99
CA GLN A 70 0.62 1.21 -10.99
C GLN A 70 0.19 0.49 -9.71
N GLY A 71 -1.05 0.73 -9.25
CA GLY A 71 -1.63 0.01 -8.13
C GLY A 71 -1.78 -1.48 -8.42
N HIS A 72 -2.23 -1.83 -9.64
CA HIS A 72 -2.31 -3.22 -10.09
C HIS A 72 -0.93 -3.92 -10.12
N ASP A 73 0.11 -3.25 -10.65
CA ASP A 73 1.47 -3.80 -10.68
C ASP A 73 2.00 -4.09 -9.27
N PHE A 74 1.84 -3.14 -8.35
CA PHE A 74 2.28 -3.32 -6.96
C PHE A 74 1.48 -4.42 -6.26
N LEU A 75 0.16 -4.43 -6.42
CA LEU A 75 -0.70 -5.46 -5.85
C LEU A 75 -0.31 -6.84 -6.38
N SER A 76 -0.05 -6.97 -7.68
CA SER A 76 0.40 -8.22 -8.29
C SER A 76 1.73 -8.68 -7.71
N ALA A 77 2.69 -7.78 -7.57
CA ALA A 77 4.03 -8.11 -7.04
C ALA A 77 4.04 -8.39 -5.53
N SER A 78 3.07 -7.87 -4.78
CA SER A 78 2.95 -8.08 -3.33
C SER A 78 1.89 -9.11 -2.94
N ARG A 79 1.19 -9.73 -3.90
CA ARG A 79 0.07 -10.66 -3.62
C ARG A 79 0.53 -11.89 -2.84
N ASP A 80 1.70 -12.44 -3.20
CA ASP A 80 2.26 -13.61 -2.53
C ASP A 80 2.70 -13.27 -1.10
N ALA A 81 2.18 -14.02 -0.13
CA ALA A 81 2.46 -13.80 1.29
C ALA A 81 3.93 -14.11 1.66
N GLY A 82 4.57 -15.05 0.98
CA GLY A 82 5.98 -15.40 1.19
C GLY A 82 6.93 -14.31 0.70
N ILE A 83 6.70 -13.80 -0.51
CA ILE A 83 7.42 -12.65 -1.08
C ILE A 83 7.19 -11.42 -0.19
N TRP A 84 5.94 -11.17 0.24
CA TRP A 84 5.63 -10.04 1.11
C TRP A 84 6.36 -10.11 2.45
N ASN A 85 6.33 -11.27 3.13
CA ASN A 85 7.03 -11.45 4.40
C ASN A 85 8.55 -11.29 4.25
N THR A 86 9.10 -11.68 3.09
CA THR A 86 10.52 -11.48 2.79
C THR A 86 10.84 -10.00 2.56
N ALA A 87 9.98 -9.28 1.83
CA ALA A 87 10.10 -7.83 1.64
C ALA A 87 10.06 -7.08 2.98
N LYS A 88 9.17 -7.49 3.89
CA LYS A 88 9.09 -6.90 5.24
C LYS A 88 10.42 -6.99 5.98
N LYS A 89 11.03 -8.18 5.99
CA LYS A 89 12.29 -8.43 6.70
C LYS A 89 13.49 -7.75 6.06
N LYS A 90 13.56 -7.72 4.72
CA LYS A 90 14.76 -7.27 3.99
C LYS A 90 14.75 -5.78 3.63
N VAL A 91 13.58 -5.21 3.39
CA VAL A 91 13.43 -3.83 2.89
C VAL A 91 12.78 -2.95 3.94
N ILE A 92 11.57 -3.30 4.38
CA ILE A 92 10.76 -2.42 5.23
C ILE A 92 11.37 -2.27 6.63
N ALA A 93 11.94 -3.34 7.18
CA ALA A 93 12.63 -3.32 8.47
C ALA A 93 14.08 -2.80 8.39
N SER A 94 14.56 -2.37 7.22
CA SER A 94 15.96 -1.93 7.07
C SER A 94 16.19 -0.58 7.78
N ALA A 95 17.30 -0.48 8.52
CA ALA A 95 17.65 0.70 9.30
C ALA A 95 18.07 1.92 8.46
N GLY A 96 18.23 1.76 7.14
CA GLY A 96 18.72 2.79 6.22
C GLY A 96 17.67 3.76 5.67
N GLY A 97 16.40 3.61 6.08
CA GLY A 97 15.28 4.27 5.42
C GLY A 97 15.00 3.68 4.04
N TRP A 98 13.73 3.63 3.66
CA TRP A 98 13.32 3.03 2.38
C TRP A 98 12.18 3.83 1.77
N SER A 99 12.17 3.93 0.44
CA SER A 99 11.09 4.58 -0.32
C SER A 99 10.15 3.54 -0.92
N LEU A 100 8.92 3.95 -1.27
CA LEU A 100 7.98 3.10 -2.02
C LEU A 100 8.59 2.57 -3.32
N ASP A 101 9.41 3.38 -4.00
CA ASP A 101 10.08 2.97 -5.23
C ASP A 101 11.09 1.85 -5.01
N ILE A 102 11.90 1.91 -3.94
CA ILE A 102 12.84 0.84 -3.60
C ILE A 102 12.09 -0.46 -3.32
N LEU A 103 11.01 -0.38 -2.54
CA LEU A 103 10.17 -1.55 -2.25
C LEU A 103 9.55 -2.12 -3.53
N LYS A 104 9.02 -1.27 -4.40
CA LYS A 104 8.44 -1.68 -5.68
C LYS A 104 9.46 -2.36 -6.58
N GLN A 105 10.67 -1.80 -6.71
CA GLN A 105 11.75 -2.40 -7.49
C GLN A 105 12.14 -3.77 -6.94
N TRP A 106 12.30 -3.89 -5.62
CA TRP A 106 12.64 -5.15 -4.98
C TRP A 106 11.58 -6.23 -5.23
N LEU A 107 10.29 -5.89 -5.07
CA LEU A 107 9.18 -6.82 -5.33
C LEU A 107 9.15 -7.28 -6.78
N LYS A 108 9.38 -6.38 -7.75
CA LYS A 108 9.46 -6.74 -9.17
C LYS A 108 10.60 -7.71 -9.44
N ILE A 109 11.77 -7.48 -8.85
CA ILE A 109 12.94 -8.37 -8.99
C ILE A 109 12.61 -9.75 -8.42
N GLU A 110 12.07 -9.82 -7.21
CA GLU A 110 11.78 -11.09 -6.57
C GLU A 110 10.69 -11.88 -7.31
N ALA A 111 9.63 -11.20 -7.79
CA ALA A 111 8.61 -11.82 -8.63
C ALA A 111 9.20 -12.39 -9.92
N ALA A 112 10.13 -11.67 -10.58
CA ALA A 112 10.81 -12.16 -11.78
C ALA A 112 11.71 -13.38 -11.51
N ARG A 113 12.40 -13.43 -10.35
CA ARG A 113 13.19 -14.61 -9.93
C ARG A 113 12.31 -15.85 -9.82
N HIS A 114 11.14 -15.70 -9.20
CA HIS A 114 10.19 -16.81 -9.04
C HIS A 114 9.65 -17.31 -10.39
N LEU A 115 9.57 -16.43 -11.39
CA LEU A 115 9.15 -16.77 -12.76
C LEU A 115 10.31 -17.28 -13.64
N SER A 116 11.53 -17.43 -13.11
CA SER A 116 12.74 -17.82 -13.86
C SER A 116 13.05 -16.89 -15.05
N LEU A 117 12.65 -15.62 -14.99
CA LEU A 117 12.93 -14.65 -16.05
C LEU A 117 14.36 -14.11 -15.90
N PRO A 118 15.13 -13.96 -16.99
CA PRO A 118 16.47 -13.39 -16.94
C PRO A 118 16.41 -11.90 -16.58
N PHE A 119 17.34 -11.44 -15.76
CA PHE A 119 17.57 -10.01 -15.50
C PHE A 119 18.48 -9.48 -16.61
N GLY A 120 17.91 -8.67 -17.51
CA GLY A 120 18.67 -7.87 -18.48
C GLY A 120 19.15 -6.55 -17.88
#